data_AF-A8V3A3-F1
#
_entry.id   AF-A8V3A3-F1
#
_cell.length_a   1.000
_cell.length_b   1.000
_cell.length_c   1.000
_cell.angle_alpha   90.00
_cell.angle_beta   90.00
_cell.angle_gamma   90.00
#
_symmetry.space_group_name_H-M   'P 1'
#
loop_
_entity.id
_entity.type
_entity.pdbx_description
1 polymer ?
#
loop_
_entity_poly.entity_id
_entity_poly.type
_entity_poly.pdbx_seq_one_letter_code
_entity_poly.pdbx_strand_id
1 'polypeptide(L)' 'MNWKISAKEVGKGFINIGVAFIVFALIQPIINNNLSLKTTLIALVGFSLSVLVGSLLIAFGGKSDDC' A
#
# COMPACT_ATOMS: atom_id res chain seq x y z
N MET A 1 11.25 21.80 -8.15
CA MET A 1 10.25 20.83 -7.68
C MET A 1 10.78 20.19 -6.40
N ASN A 2 10.02 20.21 -5.30
CA ASN A 2 10.52 19.77 -4.00
C ASN A 2 10.42 18.23 -3.90
N TRP A 3 11.49 17.54 -4.31
CA TRP A 3 11.54 16.07 -4.46
C TRP A 3 11.07 15.31 -3.21
N LYS A 4 11.32 15.86 -2.02
CA LYS A 4 10.87 15.35 -0.73
C LYS A 4 9.33 15.29 -0.61
N ILE A 5 8.65 16.36 -1.03
CA ILE A 5 7.19 16.44 -1.04
C ILE A 5 6.62 15.45 -2.06
N SER A 6 7.22 15.37 -3.25
CA SER A 6 6.84 14.39 -4.27
C SER A 6 6.98 12.95 -3.78
N ALA A 7 8.08 12.60 -3.10
CA ALA A 7 8.28 11.27 -2.52
C ALA A 7 7.23 10.94 -1.44
N LYS A 8 6.88 11.90 -0.58
CA LYS A 8 5.82 11.75 0.43
C LYS A 8 4.45 11.48 -0.19
N GLU A 9 4.07 12.23 -1.21
CA GLU A 9 2.79 12.04 -1.91
C GLU A 9 2.73 10.71 -2.68
N VAL A 10 3.84 10.32 -3.34
CA VAL A 10 3.95 9.01 -3.99
C VAL A 10 3.86 7.88 -2.96
N GLY A 11 4.50 8.03 -1.80
CA GLY A 11 4.43 7.04 -0.71
C GLY A 11 3.01 6.86 -0.16
N LYS A 12 2.27 7.96 0.05
CA LYS A 12 0.83 7.91 0.41
C LYS A 12 0.01 7.21 -0.67
N GLY A 13 0.26 7.53 -1.94
CA GLY A 13 -0.39 6.88 -3.08
C GLY A 13 -0.13 5.37 -3.08
N PHE A 14 1.10 4.94 -2.80
CA PHE A 14 1.47 3.53 -2.74
C PHE A 14 0.75 2.78 -1.62
N ILE A 15 0.58 3.41 -0.44
CA ILE A 15 -0.21 2.84 0.66
C ILE A 15 -1.68 2.70 0.24
N ASN A 16 -2.27 3.73 -0.38
CA ASN A 16 -3.66 3.66 -0.86
C ASN A 16 -3.85 2.54 -1.91
N ILE A 17 -2.90 2.39 -2.83
CA ILE A 17 -2.91 1.29 -3.81
C ILE A 17 -2.80 -0.06 -3.09
N GLY A 18 -1.94 -0.18 -2.07
CA GLY A 18 -1.82 -1.38 -1.25
C GLY A 18 -3.13 -1.75 -0.53
N VAL A 19 -3.82 -0.77 0.05
CA VAL A 19 -5.13 -0.97 0.68
C VAL A 19 -6.16 -1.40 -0.35
N ALA A 20 -6.24 -0.72 -1.49
CA ALA A 20 -7.14 -1.10 -2.58
C ALA A 20 -6.85 -2.52 -3.08
N PHE A 21 -5.58 -2.88 -3.21
CA PHE A 21 -5.15 -4.22 -3.60
C PHE A 21 -5.65 -5.29 -2.62
N ILE A 22 -5.52 -5.09 -1.30
CA ILE A 22 -6.11 -6.02 -0.30
C ILE A 22 -7.61 -6.11 -0.49
N VAL A 23 -8.29 -4.97 -0.59
CA VAL A 23 -9.74 -4.91 -0.66
C VAL A 23 -10.21 -5.71 -1.89
N PHE A 24 -9.63 -5.50 -3.06
CA PHE A 24 -9.97 -6.27 -4.26
C PHE A 24 -9.53 -7.73 -4.16
N ALA A 25 -8.32 -8.02 -3.68
CA ALA A 25 -7.78 -9.37 -3.57
C ALA A 25 -8.52 -10.25 -2.56
N LEU A 26 -9.22 -9.67 -1.57
CA LEU A 26 -10.04 -10.40 -0.62
C LEU A 26 -11.53 -10.39 -1.01
N ILE A 27 -12.08 -9.25 -1.43
CA ILE A 27 -13.51 -9.15 -1.77
C ILE A 27 -13.86 -10.02 -2.98
N GLN A 28 -13.02 -10.03 -4.03
CA GLN A 28 -13.30 -10.85 -5.23
C GLN A 28 -13.42 -12.35 -4.91
N PRO A 29 -12.48 -12.98 -4.19
CA PRO A 29 -12.63 -14.39 -3.80
C PRO A 29 -13.74 -14.62 -2.76
N ILE A 30 -14.08 -13.64 -1.91
CA ILE A 30 -15.27 -13.74 -1.03
C ILE A 30 -16.54 -13.86 -1.86
N ILE A 31 -16.75 -12.95 -2.82
CA ILE A 31 -17.95 -12.94 -3.68
C ILE A 31 -18.06 -14.23 -4.49
N ASN A 32 -16.92 -14.75 -4.98
CA ASN A 32 -16.87 -15.98 -5.77
C ASN A 32 -16.79 -17.26 -4.92
N ASN A 33 -16.91 -17.19 -3.59
CA ASN A 33 -16.74 -18.32 -2.65
C ASN A 33 -15.43 -19.12 -2.88
N ASN A 34 -14.38 -18.46 -3.38
CA ASN A 34 -13.12 -19.08 -3.76
C ASN A 34 -11.95 -18.54 -2.91
N LEU A 35 -12.24 -18.23 -1.65
CA LEU A 35 -11.23 -17.86 -0.67
C LEU A 35 -10.35 -19.06 -0.36
N SER A 36 -9.16 -19.07 -0.96
CA SER A 36 -8.12 -20.05 -0.65
C SER A 36 -7.10 -19.44 0.31
N LEU A 37 -6.47 -20.27 1.15
CA LEU A 37 -5.32 -19.84 1.95
C LEU A 37 -4.22 -19.21 1.08
N LYS A 38 -4.07 -19.69 -0.17
CA LYS A 38 -3.11 -19.13 -1.14
C LYS A 38 -3.43 -17.68 -1.51
N THR A 39 -4.68 -17.34 -1.80
CA THR A 39 -5.08 -15.98 -2.17
C THR A 39 -4.91 -15.02 -0.99
N THR A 40 -5.23 -15.47 0.22
CA THR A 40 -5.04 -14.69 1.44
C THR A 40 -3.55 -14.43 1.71
N LEU A 41 -2.69 -15.43 1.54
CA LEU A 41 -1.23 -15.28 1.68
C LEU A 41 -0.66 -14.29 0.66
N ILE A 42 -1.08 -14.37 -0.60
CA ILE A 42 -0.65 -13.43 -1.64
C ILE A 42 -1.10 -12.00 -1.31
N ALA A 43 -2.35 -11.82 -0.88
CA ALA A 43 -2.88 -10.53 -0.48
C ALA A 43 -2.09 -9.94 0.70
N LEU A 44 -1.79 -10.76 1.71
CA LEU A 44 -1.03 -10.36 2.89
C LEU A 44 0.39 -9.91 2.53
N VAL A 45 1.11 -10.73 1.74
CA VAL A 45 2.49 -10.42 1.33
C VAL A 45 2.53 -9.18 0.43
N GLY A 46 1.63 -9.08 -0.55
CA GLY A 46 1.55 -7.92 -1.45
C GLY A 46 1.26 -6.61 -0.71
N PHE A 47 0.40 -6.67 0.30
CA PHE A 47 0.13 -5.52 1.17
C PHE A 47 1.32 -5.15 2.04
N SER A 48 1.95 -6.12 2.71
CA SER A 48 3.11 -5.86 3.55
C SER A 48 4.21 -5.18 2.76
N LEU A 49 4.48 -5.62 1.53
CA LEU A 49 5.43 -4.96 0.63
C LEU A 49 5.00 -3.54 0.27
N SER A 50 3.72 -3.34 -0.05
CA SER A 50 3.19 -2.01 -0.41
C SER A 50 3.28 -1.02 0.75
N VAL A 51 2.98 -1.47 1.98
CA VAL A 51 3.14 -0.68 3.20
C VAL A 51 4.61 -0.39 3.46
N LEU A 52 5.50 -1.36 3.28
CA LEU A 52 6.93 -1.17 3.51
C LEU A 52 7.53 -0.15 2.55
N VAL A 53 7.25 -0.27 1.24
CA VAL A 53 7.68 0.69 0.21
C VAL A 53 7.06 2.06 0.43
N GLY A 54 5.75 2.13 0.70
CA GLY A 54 5.06 3.39 0.96
C GLY A 54 5.58 4.10 2.22
N SER A 55 5.84 3.35 3.28
CA SER A 55 6.40 3.87 4.54
C SER A 55 7.82 4.37 4.35
N LEU A 56 8.66 3.65 3.59
CA LEU A 56 10.01 4.11 3.23
C LEU A 56 9.95 5.41 2.43
N LEU A 57 9.09 5.49 1.41
CA LEU A 57 8.91 6.71 0.61
C LEU A 57 8.45 7.91 1.45
N ILE A 58 7.53 7.69 2.39
CA ILE A 58 7.09 8.73 3.33
C ILE A 58 8.25 9.13 4.27
N ALA A 59 9.01 8.17 4.79
CA ALA A 59 10.14 8.42 5.68
C ALA A 59 11.25 9.22 4.98
N PHE A 60 11.60 8.86 3.75
CA PHE A 60 12.57 9.59 2.92
C PHE A 60 12.05 10.97 2.47
N GLY A 61 10.73 11.10 2.27
CA GLY A 61 10.08 12.38 1.99
C GLY A 61 10.16 13.39 3.14
N GLY A 62 10.49 12.93 4.35
CA GLY A 62 10.63 13.78 5.52
C GLY A 62 9.31 14.34 6.04
N LYS A 63 9.33 14.73 7.31
CA LYS A 63 8.23 15.45 7.94
C LYS A 63 8.23 16.87 7.36
N SER A 64 7.46 17.13 6.31
CA SER A 64 7.02 18.49 5.97
C SER A 64 6.06 18.99 7.06
N ASP A 65 6.58 19.09 8.29
CA ASP A 65 6.01 19.94 9.33
C ASP A 65 7.11 20.96 9.60
N ASP A 66 7.14 22.01 8.79
CA ASP A 66 7.68 23.31 9.22
C ASP A 66 6.63 24.36 8.80
N CYS A 67 5.84 24.72 9.81
CA CYS A 67 4.92 25.86 9.96
C CYS A 67 3.57 25.85 9.23
#